data_AF-A0A7J0EME7-F1
#
_entry.id   AF-A0A7J0EME7-F1
#
_cell.length_a   1.000
_cell.length_b   1.000
_cell.length_c   1.000
_cell.angle_alpha   90.00
_cell.angle_beta   90.00
_cell.angle_gamma   90.00
#
_symmetry.space_group_name_H-M   'P 1'
#
loop_
_entity.id
_entity.type
_entity.pdbx_description
1 polymer ?
#
loop_
_entity_poly.entity_id
_entity_poly.type
_entity_poly.pdbx_seq_one_letter_code
_entity_poly.pdbx_strand_id
1 'polypeptide(L)'
;MALIVSLPIGTPPQTQQMVLDTGSQLSWIQCNEKVKPPPTTSFDPSLSSSFSASPVTTQSASHEFPIYPPNVLRSKPPLPLLVLLRGRDLGRGQFSPRKIHFFEYPKYPSFDSSQRMPNFDPLAFTLPMVGLRLGTRKLNVSTSVFRPNAGGAGQTIIDSGSEFTYLVDEAYSKGALDMCFDGDALAIGRSIGDLVFEFEKGVELAIEKERVLADVGGGVHCLGIGRSDLLGIASNIIGNVHQQNYWVEYDLTNRRVGFGKADCSRSVL
;
A
#
# COMPACT_ATOMS: atom_id res chain seq x y z
N MET A 1 -1.01 9.67 -7.14
CA MET A 1 -2.23 8.95 -7.53
C MET A 1 -2.51 7.82 -6.54
N ALA A 2 -3.71 7.82 -5.92
CA ALA A 2 -4.14 6.81 -4.96
C ALA A 2 -5.19 5.86 -5.57
N LEU A 3 -5.28 4.63 -5.06
CA LEU A 3 -6.34 3.69 -5.43
C LEU A 3 -7.63 4.06 -4.70
N ILE A 4 -8.64 4.52 -5.44
CA ILE A 4 -9.92 4.98 -4.88
C ILE A 4 -11.03 3.98 -5.21
N VAL A 5 -11.81 3.61 -4.20
CA VAL A 5 -13.01 2.79 -4.33
C VAL A 5 -14.26 3.59 -3.96
N SER A 6 -15.38 3.28 -4.61
CA SER A 6 -16.68 3.88 -4.27
C SER A 6 -17.52 2.88 -3.50
N LEU A 7 -17.93 3.23 -2.29
CA LEU A 7 -18.72 2.37 -1.41
C LEU A 7 -20.03 3.03 -0.97
N PRO A 8 -21.18 2.34 -1.06
CA PRO A 8 -22.42 2.80 -0.45
C PRO A 8 -22.38 2.61 1.08
N ILE A 9 -22.59 3.68 1.85
CA ILE A 9 -22.63 3.64 3.33
C ILE A 9 -23.97 4.19 3.85
N GLY A 10 -24.55 3.56 4.85
CA GLY A 10 -25.79 4.00 5.50
C GLY A 10 -27.08 3.52 4.84
N THR A 11 -28.22 3.97 5.37
CA THR A 11 -29.56 3.58 4.89
C THR A 11 -30.53 4.77 4.92
N PRO A 12 -31.02 5.28 3.77
CA PRO A 12 -30.64 4.90 2.41
C PRO A 12 -29.14 5.14 2.11
N PRO A 13 -28.56 4.45 1.12
CA PRO A 13 -27.12 4.53 0.87
C PRO A 13 -26.63 5.91 0.43
N GLN A 14 -25.52 6.35 1.03
CA GLN A 14 -24.74 7.52 0.65
C GLN A 14 -23.39 7.04 0.11
N THR A 15 -23.11 7.30 -1.18
CA THR A 15 -21.86 6.86 -1.82
C THR A 15 -20.67 7.67 -1.31
N GLN A 16 -19.64 6.98 -0.83
CA GLN A 16 -18.38 7.56 -0.39
C GLN A 16 -17.22 7.09 -1.26
N GLN A 17 -16.33 8.01 -1.61
CA GLN A 17 -15.05 7.70 -2.24
C GLN A 17 -13.98 7.55 -1.17
N MET A 18 -13.30 6.41 -1.17
CA MET A 18 -12.34 6.05 -0.12
C MET A 18 -11.04 5.57 -0.75
N VAL A 19 -9.91 5.95 -0.17
CA VAL A 19 -8.60 5.40 -0.51
C VAL A 19 -8.51 3.98 0.05
N LEU A 20 -8.20 3.00 -0.79
CA LEU A 20 -7.91 1.64 -0.32
C LEU A 20 -6.49 1.62 0.27
N ASP A 21 -6.39 1.34 1.57
CA ASP A 21 -5.14 1.40 2.32
C ASP A 21 -4.90 0.08 3.07
N THR A 22 -3.83 -0.61 2.70
CA THR A 22 -3.39 -1.87 3.33
C THR A 22 -2.30 -1.66 4.38
N GLY A 23 -1.79 -0.43 4.53
CA GLY A 23 -0.81 -0.01 5.53
C GLY A 23 -1.42 0.58 6.81
N SER A 24 -2.70 0.96 6.81
CA SER A 24 -3.40 1.52 7.97
C SER A 24 -4.27 0.50 8.74
N GLN A 25 -4.80 0.90 9.90
CA GLN A 25 -5.61 0.05 10.79
C GLN A 25 -7.04 0.58 11.04
N LEU A 26 -7.34 1.80 10.64
CA LEU A 26 -8.65 2.43 10.86
C LEU A 26 -9.25 2.93 9.56
N SER A 27 -10.46 2.46 9.26
CA SER A 27 -11.30 3.05 8.21
C SER A 27 -12.04 4.26 8.75
N TRP A 28 -12.07 5.35 7.99
CA TRP A 28 -12.77 6.56 8.38
C TRP A 28 -13.29 7.34 7.17
N ILE A 29 -14.37 8.08 7.37
CA ILE A 29 -14.98 8.97 6.39
C ILE A 29 -15.19 10.34 7.01
N GLN A 30 -15.23 11.39 6.19
CA GLN A 30 -15.55 12.72 6.69
C GLN A 30 -17.06 12.84 6.95
N CYS A 31 -17.45 13.06 8.20
CA CYS A 31 -18.83 13.30 8.59
C CYS A 31 -19.16 14.80 8.55
N ASN A 32 -20.31 15.16 7.97
CA ASN A 32 -20.76 16.54 7.84
C ASN A 32 -21.69 16.95 8.98
N GLU A 33 -21.15 17.38 10.12
CA GLU A 33 -21.98 18.01 11.15
C GLU A 33 -21.96 19.55 11.08
N LYS A 34 -20.92 20.20 10.53
CA LYS A 34 -20.65 21.63 10.84
C LYS A 34 -20.05 22.50 9.72
N VAL A 35 -19.81 22.02 8.49
CA VAL A 35 -19.18 22.82 7.43
C VAL A 35 -20.16 23.08 6.27
N LYS A 36 -20.37 24.36 5.91
CA LYS A 36 -21.18 24.78 4.76
C LYS A 36 -20.31 25.55 3.76
N PRO A 37 -20.34 25.23 2.45
CA PRO A 37 -21.03 24.09 1.84
C PRO A 37 -20.36 22.75 2.19
N PRO A 38 -21.10 21.63 2.20
CA PRO A 38 -20.53 20.31 2.44
C PRO A 38 -19.46 19.99 1.40
N PRO A 39 -18.36 19.30 1.76
CA PRO A 39 -17.55 18.60 0.78
C PRO A 39 -18.45 17.64 -0.02
N THR A 40 -18.24 17.55 -1.33
CA THR A 40 -19.04 16.74 -2.27
C THR A 40 -19.11 15.25 -1.94
N THR A 41 -18.29 14.75 -1.01
CA THR A 41 -18.15 13.34 -0.62
C THR A 41 -18.19 13.16 0.91
N SER A 42 -19.04 13.89 1.61
CA SER A 42 -19.18 13.76 3.06
C SER A 42 -20.39 12.91 3.43
N PHE A 43 -20.28 12.13 4.52
CA PHE A 43 -21.39 11.33 5.05
C PHE A 43 -22.23 12.19 5.99
N ASP A 44 -23.56 12.17 5.80
CA ASP A 44 -24.53 12.81 6.68
C ASP A 44 -25.19 11.75 7.58
N PRO A 45 -24.81 11.67 8.86
CA PRO A 45 -25.39 10.69 9.77
C PRO A 45 -26.91 10.87 9.99
N SER A 46 -27.43 12.10 9.85
CA SER A 46 -28.86 12.40 10.06
C SER A 46 -29.75 11.81 8.97
N LEU A 47 -29.18 11.56 7.78
CA LEU A 47 -29.88 10.96 6.65
C LEU A 47 -29.78 9.43 6.62
N SER A 48 -29.15 8.79 7.63
CA SER A 48 -28.96 7.34 7.69
C SER A 48 -29.63 6.72 8.91
N SER A 49 -30.71 5.96 8.69
CA SER A 49 -31.42 5.24 9.76
C SER A 49 -30.61 4.09 10.39
N SER A 50 -29.59 3.59 9.68
CA SER A 50 -28.65 2.57 10.19
C SER A 50 -27.44 3.15 10.90
N PHE A 51 -27.31 4.48 10.97
CA PHE A 51 -26.25 5.11 11.74
C PHE A 51 -26.52 4.97 13.24
N SER A 52 -25.49 4.61 14.00
CA SER A 52 -25.53 4.62 15.45
C SER A 52 -24.18 5.14 15.99
N ALA A 53 -24.25 6.11 16.90
CA ALA A 53 -23.07 6.62 17.57
C ALA A 53 -22.60 5.63 18.63
N SER A 54 -21.33 5.24 18.58
CA SER A 54 -20.74 4.44 19.67
C SER A 54 -20.47 5.34 20.89
N PRO A 55 -20.89 4.95 22.11
CA PRO A 55 -20.68 5.74 23.32
C PRO A 55 -19.21 5.77 23.78
N VAL A 56 -18.31 5.05 23.13
CA VAL A 56 -16.89 4.98 23.52
C VAL A 56 -16.18 6.27 23.11
N THR A 57 -15.92 7.13 24.10
CA THR A 57 -15.01 8.27 24.00
C THR A 57 -13.55 7.79 24.03
N THR A 58 -13.17 6.86 23.17
CA THR A 58 -11.73 6.72 22.88
C THR A 58 -11.41 7.86 21.95
N GLN A 59 -10.78 8.90 22.51
CA GLN A 59 -9.72 9.56 21.77
C GLN A 59 -8.76 8.44 21.35
N SER A 60 -9.01 7.80 20.21
CA SER A 60 -7.92 7.40 19.36
C SER A 60 -7.27 8.72 19.01
N ALA A 61 -6.37 9.18 19.88
CA ALA A 61 -5.54 10.32 19.60
C ALA A 61 -5.04 10.09 18.18
N SER A 62 -5.14 11.13 17.36
CA SER A 62 -4.72 11.23 15.98
C SER A 62 -3.20 11.03 15.78
N HIS A 63 -2.60 10.10 16.53
CA HIS A 63 -1.23 9.63 16.43
C HIS A 63 -1.08 8.45 15.47
N GLU A 64 -2.17 7.93 14.91
CA GLU A 64 -2.12 7.13 13.69
C GLU A 64 -2.49 8.06 12.54
N PHE A 65 -1.53 8.92 12.20
CA PHE A 65 -1.57 9.59 10.90
C PHE A 65 -1.61 8.51 9.83
N PRO A 66 -2.35 8.69 8.73
CA PRO A 66 -1.99 7.96 7.52
C PRO A 66 -0.49 8.16 7.31
N ILE A 67 0.20 7.13 6.81
CA ILE A 67 1.65 7.03 6.56
C ILE A 67 2.26 8.24 5.78
N TYR A 68 1.46 9.23 5.42
CA TYR A 68 1.86 10.50 4.83
C TYR A 68 2.72 11.37 5.76
N PRO A 69 3.74 12.04 5.19
CA PRO A 69 4.69 12.83 5.96
C PRO A 69 4.02 14.04 6.62
N PRO A 70 4.50 14.50 7.78
CA PRO A 70 3.97 15.65 8.51
C PRO A 70 4.05 16.99 7.76
N ASN A 71 4.70 17.04 6.59
CA ASN A 71 5.00 18.26 5.84
C ASN A 71 4.32 18.38 4.46
N VAL A 72 3.48 17.42 4.04
CA VAL A 72 2.68 17.57 2.81
C VAL A 72 1.30 18.10 3.15
N LEU A 73 1.18 19.43 3.10
CA LEU A 73 -0.06 20.21 2.99
C LEU A 73 -1.15 19.92 4.03
N ARG A 74 -1.01 20.53 5.21
CA ARG A 74 -2.11 20.80 6.18
C ARG A 74 -3.26 21.67 5.61
N SER A 75 -3.31 21.94 4.31
CA SER A 75 -4.28 22.85 3.67
C SER A 75 -5.43 22.13 2.95
N LYS A 76 -5.40 20.79 2.82
CA LYS A 76 -6.50 20.01 2.24
C LYS A 76 -7.11 19.09 3.31
N PRO A 77 -8.45 18.96 3.37
CA PRO A 77 -9.06 17.94 4.23
C PRO A 77 -8.53 16.56 3.83
N PRO A 78 -8.23 15.68 4.80
CA PRO A 78 -7.73 14.35 4.47
C PRO A 78 -8.79 13.59 3.65
N LEU A 79 -8.34 12.75 2.73
CA LEU A 79 -9.25 11.91 1.93
C LEU A 79 -9.79 10.75 2.79
N PRO A 80 -11.06 10.34 2.64
CA PRO A 80 -11.60 9.18 3.34
C PRO A 80 -10.75 7.93 3.10
N LEU A 81 -10.64 7.08 4.12
CA LEU A 81 -9.74 5.92 4.12
C LEU A 81 -10.51 4.63 4.37
N LEU A 82 -10.30 3.63 3.51
CA LEU A 82 -10.79 2.27 3.68
C LEU A 82 -9.62 1.34 3.95
N VAL A 83 -9.61 0.76 5.15
CA VAL A 83 -8.63 -0.24 5.54
C VAL A 83 -9.12 -1.64 5.22
N LEU A 84 -8.27 -2.42 4.55
CA LEU A 84 -8.44 -3.87 4.44
C LEU A 84 -8.00 -4.54 5.75
N LEU A 85 -8.92 -4.60 6.72
CA LEU A 85 -8.62 -5.11 8.06
C LEU A 85 -8.30 -6.61 8.04
N ARG A 86 -7.24 -6.97 8.76
CA ARG A 86 -7.01 -8.33 9.29
C ARG A 86 -7.91 -8.53 10.51
N GLY A 87 -9.19 -8.81 10.29
CA GLY A 87 -10.14 -9.00 11.40
C GLY A 87 -9.79 -10.21 12.28
N ARG A 88 -9.63 -10.00 13.59
CA ARG A 88 -9.80 -11.09 14.58
C ARG A 88 -11.27 -11.42 14.85
N ASP A 89 -12.22 -10.58 14.42
CA ASP A 89 -13.66 -10.74 14.71
C ASP A 89 -14.56 -10.24 13.56
N LEU A 90 -14.37 -10.75 12.33
CA LEU A 90 -15.42 -10.65 11.30
C LEU A 90 -16.02 -12.04 11.10
N GLY A 91 -17.13 -12.30 11.81
CA GLY A 91 -17.92 -13.51 11.63
C GLY A 91 -18.33 -13.66 10.17
N ARG A 92 -17.85 -14.73 9.51
CA ARG A 92 -18.28 -15.29 8.20
C ARG A 92 -18.98 -14.28 7.26
N GLY A 93 -18.33 -13.15 6.97
CA GLY A 93 -18.74 -12.22 5.93
C GLY A 93 -18.19 -12.74 4.61
N GLN A 94 -18.92 -13.64 3.96
CA GLN A 94 -18.58 -14.18 2.66
C GLN A 94 -18.75 -13.08 1.60
N PHE A 95 -17.66 -12.38 1.25
CA PHE A 95 -17.62 -11.71 -0.06
C PHE A 95 -17.78 -12.81 -1.12
N SER A 96 -18.93 -12.83 -1.78
CA SER A 96 -19.36 -13.89 -2.70
C SER A 96 -18.30 -14.15 -3.79
N PRO A 97 -17.58 -15.29 -3.75
CA PRO A 97 -16.58 -15.62 -4.74
C PRO A 97 -17.23 -16.43 -5.85
N ARG A 98 -18.25 -15.87 -6.52
CA ARG A 98 -18.76 -16.51 -7.75
C ARG A 98 -18.00 -15.91 -8.92
N LYS A 99 -16.89 -16.56 -9.25
CA LYS A 99 -15.91 -16.28 -10.34
C LYS A 99 -14.70 -15.45 -9.92
N ILE A 100 -13.95 -15.91 -8.93
CA ILE A 100 -12.50 -15.67 -8.95
C ILE A 100 -11.89 -17.04 -9.22
N HIS A 101 -11.31 -17.19 -10.41
CA HIS A 101 -10.45 -18.34 -10.68
C HIS A 101 -9.31 -18.27 -9.66
N PHE A 102 -9.28 -19.21 -8.72
CA PHE A 102 -8.05 -19.49 -7.97
C PHE A 102 -7.05 -19.98 -9.00
N PHE A 103 -6.24 -19.07 -9.54
CA PHE A 103 -5.08 -19.45 -10.31
C PHE A 103 -4.13 -20.15 -9.33
N GLU A 104 -3.80 -21.42 -9.60
CA GLU A 104 -2.72 -22.12 -8.90
C GLU A 104 -1.41 -21.38 -9.20
N TYR A 105 -1.04 -20.42 -8.36
CA TYR A 105 0.31 -19.85 -8.39
C TYR A 105 1.21 -20.73 -7.51
N PRO A 106 2.19 -21.45 -8.08
CA PRO A 106 3.04 -22.38 -7.31
C PRO A 106 4.04 -21.69 -6.37
N LYS A 107 4.00 -20.36 -6.20
CA LYS A 107 4.97 -19.58 -5.42
C LYS A 107 4.29 -18.56 -4.52
N TYR A 108 3.58 -19.06 -3.51
CA TYR A 108 3.14 -18.22 -2.39
C TYR A 108 4.18 -18.26 -1.27
N PRO A 109 4.65 -17.12 -0.76
CA PRO A 109 5.43 -17.10 0.46
C PRO A 109 4.50 -17.51 1.62
N SER A 110 4.74 -18.70 2.18
CA SER A 110 4.11 -19.12 3.44
C SER A 110 4.89 -18.55 4.63
N PHE A 111 4.19 -18.03 5.62
CA PHE A 111 4.81 -17.74 6.92
C PHE A 111 4.88 -19.06 7.69
N ASP A 112 6.07 -19.43 8.18
CA ASP A 112 6.14 -20.54 9.13
C ASP A 112 5.51 -20.08 10.44
N SER A 113 4.57 -20.89 10.96
CA SER A 113 3.98 -20.75 12.29
C SER A 113 5.02 -20.64 13.43
N SER A 114 6.25 -21.12 13.21
CA SER A 114 7.35 -21.09 14.18
C SER A 114 8.07 -19.73 14.26
N GLN A 115 7.97 -18.88 13.23
CA GLN A 115 8.64 -17.58 13.20
C GLN A 115 7.80 -16.52 13.93
N ARG A 116 7.85 -16.53 15.27
CA ARG A 116 7.61 -15.31 16.06
C ARG A 116 8.84 -14.40 15.92
N MET A 117 8.98 -13.73 14.77
CA MET A 117 9.90 -12.60 14.70
C MET A 117 9.32 -11.48 15.56
N PRO A 118 10.08 -10.94 16.53
CA PRO A 118 9.47 -10.38 17.72
C PRO A 118 8.57 -9.17 17.50
N ASN A 119 8.69 -8.40 16.42
CA ASN A 119 7.96 -7.13 16.29
C ASN A 119 7.69 -6.71 14.83
N PHE A 120 7.06 -7.57 14.02
CA PHE A 120 6.27 -6.99 12.93
C PHE A 120 5.13 -6.18 13.54
N ASP A 121 4.72 -5.06 12.95
CA ASP A 121 3.36 -4.56 13.18
C ASP A 121 2.43 -5.74 12.84
N PRO A 122 1.79 -6.40 13.83
CA PRO A 122 1.06 -7.64 13.60
C PRO A 122 -0.18 -7.41 12.72
N LEU A 123 -0.53 -6.15 12.48
CA LEU A 123 -1.67 -5.71 11.70
C LEU A 123 -1.28 -5.29 10.27
N ALA A 124 0.01 -5.08 9.98
CA ALA A 124 0.49 -4.74 8.64
C ALA A 124 0.76 -6.00 7.78
N PHE A 125 0.54 -5.89 6.47
CA PHE A 125 0.89 -6.92 5.50
C PHE A 125 2.36 -6.81 5.11
N THR A 126 3.23 -7.50 5.85
CA THR A 126 4.67 -7.39 5.68
C THR A 126 5.27 -8.61 4.99
N LEU A 127 6.22 -8.42 4.07
CA LEU A 127 6.97 -9.50 3.42
C LEU A 127 8.47 -9.43 3.72
N PRO A 128 9.17 -10.58 3.88
CA PRO A 128 10.61 -10.60 4.12
C PRO A 128 11.37 -10.30 2.81
N MET A 129 11.70 -9.03 2.61
CA MET A 129 12.49 -8.60 1.45
C MET A 129 13.96 -8.95 1.66
N VAL A 130 14.64 -9.38 0.59
CA VAL A 130 16.04 -9.82 0.61
C VAL A 130 16.92 -9.07 -0.39
N GLY A 131 16.34 -8.25 -1.25
CA GLY A 131 17.13 -7.49 -2.22
C GLY A 131 16.30 -6.66 -3.17
N LEU A 132 17.03 -5.85 -3.95
CA LEU A 132 16.51 -5.11 -5.08
C LEU A 132 17.45 -5.31 -6.28
N ARG A 133 16.88 -5.31 -7.47
CA ARG A 133 17.62 -5.40 -8.73
C ARG A 133 17.09 -4.37 -9.72
N LEU A 134 18.00 -3.70 -10.42
CA LEU A 134 17.72 -2.80 -11.54
C LEU A 134 18.33 -3.41 -12.80
N GLY A 135 17.48 -3.75 -13.77
CA GLY A 135 17.84 -4.53 -14.95
C GLY A 135 18.46 -5.88 -14.54
N THR A 136 19.71 -6.10 -14.95
CA THR A 136 20.47 -7.31 -14.58
C THR A 136 21.31 -7.13 -13.32
N ARG A 137 21.37 -5.92 -12.75
CA ARG A 137 22.26 -5.59 -11.64
C ARG A 137 21.52 -5.67 -10.31
N LYS A 138 21.91 -6.64 -9.47
CA LYS A 138 21.51 -6.65 -8.06
C LYS A 138 22.20 -5.51 -7.32
N LEU A 139 21.43 -4.74 -6.56
CA LEU A 139 21.95 -3.61 -5.79
C LEU A 139 22.74 -4.11 -4.59
N ASN A 140 23.83 -3.43 -4.25
CA ASN A 140 24.73 -3.82 -3.16
C ASN A 140 24.20 -3.35 -1.81
N VAL A 141 23.05 -3.89 -1.41
CA VAL A 141 22.40 -3.65 -0.11
C VAL A 141 22.40 -4.94 0.67
N SER A 142 22.88 -4.89 1.93
CA SER A 142 22.89 -6.08 2.79
C SER A 142 21.45 -6.53 3.08
N THR A 143 21.21 -7.84 3.04
CA THR A 143 19.91 -8.43 3.44
C THR A 143 19.49 -8.04 4.85
N SER A 144 20.44 -7.74 5.74
CA SER A 144 20.17 -7.29 7.11
C SER A 144 19.43 -5.96 7.18
N VAL A 145 19.53 -5.11 6.14
CA VAL A 145 18.86 -3.80 6.07
C VAL A 145 17.33 -3.97 5.98
N PHE A 146 16.88 -5.09 5.42
CA PHE A 146 15.47 -5.43 5.23
C PHE A 146 14.93 -6.37 6.34
N ARG A 147 15.76 -6.68 7.34
CA ARG A 147 15.34 -7.51 8.47
C ARG A 147 14.74 -6.61 9.55
N PRO A 148 13.47 -6.85 9.97
CA PRO A 148 12.88 -6.13 11.08
C PRO A 148 13.71 -6.30 12.35
N ASN A 149 14.00 -5.20 13.04
CA ASN A 149 14.56 -5.24 14.38
C ASN A 149 13.45 -5.37 15.44
N ALA A 150 13.83 -5.32 16.73
CA ALA A 150 12.87 -5.41 17.84
C ALA A 150 11.89 -4.22 17.93
N GLY A 151 12.03 -3.16 17.14
CA GLY A 151 11.03 -2.10 17.01
C GLY A 151 10.18 -2.20 15.74
N GLY A 152 10.34 -3.26 14.94
CA GLY A 152 9.71 -3.40 13.61
C GLY A 152 10.36 -2.60 12.50
N ALA A 153 11.34 -1.75 12.81
CA ALA A 153 12.10 -1.02 11.82
C ALA A 153 12.84 -1.99 10.88
N GLY A 154 12.79 -1.71 9.58
CA GLY A 154 13.32 -2.57 8.53
C GLY A 154 12.31 -3.55 7.91
N GLN A 155 11.10 -3.71 8.49
CA GLN A 155 10.04 -4.50 7.85
C GLN A 155 9.64 -3.92 6.50
N THR A 156 9.17 -4.76 5.57
CA THR A 156 8.66 -4.31 4.26
C THR A 156 7.17 -4.49 4.18
N ILE A 157 6.42 -3.39 4.19
CA ILE A 157 4.96 -3.34 4.14
C ILE A 157 4.50 -3.25 2.69
N ILE A 158 3.45 -3.99 2.32
CA ILE A 158 2.76 -3.82 1.03
C ILE A 158 1.57 -2.89 1.25
N ASP A 159 1.66 -1.67 0.73
CA ASP A 159 0.78 -0.55 1.11
C ASP A 159 0.20 0.15 -0.13
N SER A 160 -1.08 -0.09 -0.40
CA SER A 160 -1.81 0.61 -1.48
C SER A 160 -2.20 2.06 -1.14
N GLY A 161 -2.12 2.45 0.14
CA GLY A 161 -2.38 3.80 0.62
C GLY A 161 -1.22 4.76 0.34
N SER A 162 0.01 4.26 0.28
CA SER A 162 1.17 5.03 -0.16
C SER A 162 1.23 5.13 -1.68
N GLU A 163 1.39 6.34 -2.22
CA GLU A 163 1.56 6.53 -3.67
C GLU A 163 2.87 5.90 -4.15
N PHE A 164 3.98 6.34 -3.59
CA PHE A 164 5.33 5.90 -3.95
C PHE A 164 5.85 4.80 -3.03
N THR A 165 6.90 4.12 -3.47
CA THR A 165 7.66 3.21 -2.62
C THR A 165 8.62 4.00 -1.75
N TYR A 166 8.81 3.57 -0.50
CA TYR A 166 9.74 4.21 0.43
C TYR A 166 10.64 3.16 1.04
N LEU A 167 11.94 3.41 1.04
CA LEU A 167 12.92 2.49 1.60
C LEU A 167 13.67 3.16 2.75
N VAL A 168 14.14 2.34 3.68
CA VAL A 168 15.02 2.82 4.76
C VAL A 168 16.30 3.43 4.16
N ASP A 169 16.86 4.42 4.86
CA ASP A 169 17.92 5.28 4.34
C ASP A 169 19.13 4.50 3.77
N GLU A 170 19.55 3.43 4.45
CA GLU A 170 20.67 2.60 3.97
C GLU A 170 20.36 1.93 2.62
N ALA A 171 19.14 1.45 2.41
CA ALA A 171 18.74 0.83 1.15
C ALA A 171 18.56 1.88 0.04
N TYR A 172 17.97 3.03 0.39
CA TYR A 172 17.78 4.14 -0.53
C TYR A 172 19.11 4.71 -1.04
N SER A 173 20.02 5.06 -0.12
CA SER A 173 21.30 5.69 -0.41
C SER A 173 22.27 4.76 -1.13
N LYS A 174 22.40 3.50 -0.70
CA LYS A 174 23.27 2.52 -1.37
C LYS A 174 22.73 2.05 -2.72
N GLY A 175 21.42 2.13 -2.91
CA GLY A 175 20.76 1.76 -4.15
C GLY A 175 20.82 2.83 -5.24
N ALA A 176 21.19 4.08 -4.91
CA ALA A 176 21.07 5.23 -5.80
C ALA A 176 19.66 5.32 -6.42
N LEU A 177 18.64 5.28 -5.57
CA LEU A 177 17.23 5.17 -6.00
C LEU A 177 16.52 6.53 -6.13
N ASP A 178 17.27 7.63 -6.05
CA ASP A 178 16.86 9.01 -6.26
C ASP A 178 16.83 9.42 -7.75
N MET A 179 16.89 8.44 -8.66
CA MET A 179 17.02 8.66 -10.10
C MET A 179 15.74 9.27 -10.69
N CYS A 180 15.89 10.47 -11.23
CA CYS A 180 14.90 11.22 -12.00
C CYS A 180 15.52 11.68 -13.32
N PHE A 181 14.71 11.70 -14.36
CA PHE A 181 15.15 11.98 -15.73
C PHE A 181 14.16 12.89 -16.44
N ASP A 182 14.66 13.76 -17.29
CA ASP A 182 13.88 14.49 -18.29
C ASP A 182 13.81 13.70 -19.62
N GLY A 183 12.67 13.75 -20.30
CA GLY A 183 12.51 13.17 -21.64
C GLY A 183 11.57 11.97 -21.72
N ASP A 184 11.77 11.10 -22.72
CA ASP A 184 10.86 9.97 -23.00
C ASP A 184 11.03 8.84 -21.97
N ALA A 185 10.08 8.74 -21.05
CA ALA A 185 10.03 7.72 -20.00
C ALA A 185 10.17 6.28 -20.53
N LEU A 186 9.62 5.96 -21.71
CA LEU A 186 9.72 4.61 -22.26
C LEU A 186 11.13 4.28 -22.74
N ALA A 187 11.80 5.23 -23.40
CA ALA A 187 13.17 5.06 -23.85
C ALA A 187 14.15 4.97 -22.66
N ILE A 188 13.95 5.82 -21.66
CA ILE A 188 14.76 5.83 -20.44
C ILE A 188 14.54 4.54 -19.65
N GLY A 189 13.28 4.16 -19.42
CA GLY A 189 12.92 2.93 -18.73
C GLY A 189 13.54 1.69 -19.38
N ARG A 190 13.48 1.58 -20.71
CA ARG A 190 14.14 0.50 -21.47
C ARG A 190 15.66 0.45 -21.28
N SER A 191 16.29 1.60 -21.04
CA SER A 191 17.74 1.70 -20.79
C SER A 191 18.10 1.29 -19.37
N ILE A 192 17.23 1.56 -18.39
CA ILE A 192 17.38 1.13 -16.98
C ILE A 192 17.12 -0.37 -16.85
N GLY A 193 16.08 -0.88 -17.52
CA GLY A 193 15.58 -2.25 -17.36
C GLY A 193 14.55 -2.38 -16.24
N ASP A 194 14.19 -3.62 -15.92
CA ASP A 194 13.16 -3.92 -14.92
C ASP A 194 13.63 -3.59 -13.50
N LEU A 195 12.76 -3.06 -12.66
CA LEU A 195 12.98 -2.95 -11.22
C LEU A 195 12.36 -4.16 -10.54
N VAL A 196 13.15 -4.90 -9.75
CA VAL A 196 12.67 -6.13 -9.09
C VAL A 196 12.92 -6.04 -7.59
N PHE A 197 11.84 -6.17 -6.82
CA PHE A 197 11.91 -6.41 -5.38
C PHE A 197 11.97 -7.92 -5.13
N GLU A 198 13.03 -8.38 -4.48
CA GLU A 198 13.28 -9.79 -4.20
C GLU A 198 12.86 -10.09 -2.77
N PHE A 199 12.07 -11.15 -2.59
CA PHE A 199 11.63 -11.65 -1.28
C PHE A 199 12.19 -13.05 -1.01
N GLU A 200 12.13 -13.50 0.24
CA GLU A 200 12.52 -14.87 0.59
C GLU A 200 11.78 -15.91 -0.26
N LYS A 201 12.37 -17.11 -0.36
CA LYS A 201 11.83 -18.24 -1.14
C LYS A 201 11.73 -17.96 -2.65
N GLY A 202 12.46 -16.96 -3.15
CA GLY A 202 12.56 -16.65 -4.59
C GLY A 202 11.29 -16.05 -5.17
N VAL A 203 10.51 -15.36 -4.35
CA VAL A 203 9.36 -14.56 -4.79
C VAL A 203 9.88 -13.21 -5.27
N GLU A 204 9.39 -12.74 -6.41
CA GLU A 204 9.79 -11.48 -7.02
C GLU A 204 8.56 -10.65 -7.36
N LEU A 205 8.62 -9.35 -7.08
CA LEU A 205 7.72 -8.35 -7.65
C LEU A 205 8.51 -7.55 -8.70
N ALA A 206 8.25 -7.80 -9.98
CA ALA A 206 9.02 -7.26 -11.09
C ALA A 206 8.24 -6.17 -11.85
N ILE A 207 8.73 -4.94 -11.79
CA ILE A 207 8.16 -3.78 -12.46
C ILE A 207 8.83 -3.68 -13.81
N GLU A 208 8.04 -3.85 -14.85
CA GLU A 208 8.52 -3.85 -16.24
C GLU A 208 9.13 -2.49 -16.59
N LYS A 209 10.23 -2.53 -17.33
CA LYS A 209 10.99 -1.35 -17.76
C LYS A 209 10.15 -0.24 -18.42
N GLU A 210 9.04 -0.57 -19.08
CA GLU A 210 8.11 0.42 -19.65
C GLU A 210 7.29 1.21 -18.59
N ARG A 211 7.29 0.76 -17.33
CA ARG A 211 6.52 1.35 -16.21
C ARG A 211 7.35 1.57 -14.96
N VAL A 212 8.67 1.49 -15.08
CA VAL A 212 9.59 1.68 -13.96
C VAL A 212 9.66 3.13 -13.49
N LEU A 213 9.29 4.08 -14.35
CA LEU A 213 9.30 5.51 -14.05
C LEU A 213 7.88 6.06 -13.83
N ALA A 214 7.69 6.76 -12.72
CA ALA A 214 6.52 7.56 -12.42
C ALA A 214 6.73 9.02 -12.88
N ASP A 215 5.69 9.61 -13.47
CA ASP A 215 5.65 11.03 -13.81
C ASP A 215 5.46 11.87 -12.54
N VAL A 216 6.38 12.79 -12.27
CA VAL A 216 6.32 13.71 -11.13
C VAL A 216 5.99 15.15 -11.54
N GLY A 217 5.64 15.37 -12.81
CA GLY A 217 5.31 16.65 -13.39
C GLY A 217 6.51 17.37 -14.00
N GLY A 218 6.23 18.38 -14.82
CA GLY A 218 7.27 19.20 -15.46
C GLY A 218 8.12 18.46 -16.49
N GLY A 219 7.65 17.30 -17.00
CA GLY A 219 8.41 16.44 -17.91
C GLY A 219 9.50 15.60 -17.25
N VAL A 220 9.46 15.51 -15.92
CA VAL A 220 10.41 14.72 -15.12
C VAL A 220 9.77 13.39 -14.71
N HIS A 221 10.54 12.32 -14.86
CA HIS A 221 10.13 10.95 -14.57
C HIS A 221 11.13 10.29 -13.62
N CYS A 222 10.66 9.76 -12.50
CA CYS A 222 11.51 9.20 -11.44
C CYS A 222 11.19 7.72 -11.19
N LEU A 223 12.10 6.95 -10.59
CA LEU A 223 11.82 5.56 -10.18
C LEU A 223 10.64 5.41 -9.20
N GLY A 224 10.19 6.50 -8.58
CA GLY A 224 9.09 6.48 -7.62
C GLY A 224 9.48 5.83 -6.29
N ILE A 225 10.76 5.93 -5.92
CA ILE A 225 11.30 5.48 -4.64
C ILE A 225 11.77 6.69 -3.84
N GLY A 226 11.34 6.79 -2.58
CA GLY A 226 11.75 7.81 -1.63
C GLY A 226 12.40 7.21 -0.39
N ARG A 227 12.87 8.09 0.50
CA ARG A 227 13.34 7.70 1.83
C ARG A 227 12.18 7.62 2.81
N SER A 228 12.11 6.53 3.58
CA SER A 228 11.05 6.34 4.58
C SER A 228 11.20 7.26 5.79
N ASP A 229 12.41 7.71 6.11
CA ASP A 229 12.68 8.60 7.24
C ASP A 229 12.05 10.00 7.07
N LEU A 230 11.90 10.46 5.82
CA LEU A 230 11.14 11.68 5.48
C LEU A 230 9.66 11.57 5.84
N LEU A 231 9.14 10.34 5.94
CA LEU A 231 7.79 10.05 6.42
C LEU A 231 7.73 9.87 7.95
N GLY A 232 8.88 9.87 8.64
CA GLY A 232 8.97 9.49 10.05
C GLY A 232 8.82 7.99 10.29
N ILE A 233 9.06 7.16 9.25
CA ILE A 233 8.83 5.73 9.28
C ILE A 233 10.15 4.99 9.11
N ALA A 234 10.46 4.09 10.03
CA ALA A 234 11.70 3.32 10.04
C ALA A 234 11.60 2.00 9.25
N SER A 235 10.64 1.88 8.33
CA SER A 235 10.26 0.66 7.63
C SER A 235 10.22 0.89 6.11
N ASN A 236 10.35 -0.18 5.35
CA ASN A 236 10.16 -0.16 3.91
C ASN A 236 8.66 -0.28 3.57
N ILE A 237 8.27 0.37 2.48
CA ILE A 237 6.90 0.44 2.00
C ILE A 237 6.93 0.24 0.49
N ILE A 238 6.27 -0.80 0.00
CA ILE A 238 6.02 -0.98 -1.43
C ILE A 238 4.70 -0.29 -1.75
N GLY A 239 4.79 0.87 -2.39
CA GLY A 239 3.65 1.74 -2.66
C GLY A 239 2.83 1.33 -3.89
N ASN A 240 1.71 2.01 -4.09
CA ASN A 240 0.76 1.80 -5.16
C ASN A 240 1.40 1.79 -6.55
N VAL A 241 2.30 2.73 -6.88
CA VAL A 241 2.94 2.79 -8.21
C VAL A 241 3.65 1.50 -8.61
N HIS A 242 4.26 0.79 -7.67
CA HIS A 242 4.98 -0.47 -7.92
C HIS A 242 4.10 -1.71 -7.73
N GLN A 243 2.86 -1.56 -7.29
CA GLN A 243 1.85 -2.63 -7.25
C GLN A 243 1.01 -2.70 -8.54
N GLN A 244 1.04 -1.67 -9.39
CA GLN A 244 0.23 -1.61 -10.60
C GLN A 244 0.53 -2.77 -11.57
N ASN A 245 -0.51 -3.28 -12.23
CA ASN A 245 -0.48 -4.44 -13.13
C ASN A 245 -0.13 -5.77 -12.46
N TYR A 246 -0.27 -5.82 -11.14
CA TYR A 246 -0.28 -7.06 -10.37
C TYR A 246 -1.63 -7.25 -9.69
N TRP A 247 -2.08 -8.50 -9.67
CA TRP A 247 -2.97 -9.01 -8.64
C TRP A 247 -2.15 -9.15 -7.36
N VAL A 248 -2.51 -8.35 -6.36
CA VAL A 248 -1.97 -8.47 -5.00
C VAL A 248 -3.05 -9.13 -4.14
N GLU A 249 -2.83 -10.39 -3.79
CA GLU A 249 -3.79 -11.18 -3.02
C GLU A 249 -3.40 -11.19 -1.54
N TYR A 250 -4.33 -10.81 -0.67
CA TYR A 250 -4.17 -10.85 0.79
C TYR A 250 -4.98 -12.02 1.37
N ASP A 251 -4.34 -13.17 1.55
CA ASP A 251 -4.98 -14.36 2.13
C ASP A 251 -4.87 -14.29 3.66
N LEU A 252 -5.92 -13.78 4.29
CA LEU A 252 -6.00 -13.59 5.74
C LEU A 252 -6.00 -14.92 6.51
N THR A 253 -6.57 -15.98 5.92
CA THR A 253 -6.71 -17.30 6.53
C THR A 253 -5.35 -17.96 6.68
N ASN A 254 -4.59 -18.01 5.58
CA ASN A 254 -3.26 -18.60 5.53
C ASN A 254 -2.14 -17.59 5.83
N ARG A 255 -2.52 -16.35 6.15
CA ARG A 255 -1.64 -15.24 6.54
C ARG A 255 -0.58 -14.94 5.49
N ARG A 256 -0.89 -15.00 4.20
CA ARG A 256 0.08 -14.83 3.10
C ARG A 256 -0.31 -13.70 2.17
N VAL A 257 0.68 -13.12 1.50
CA VAL A 257 0.47 -12.18 0.38
C VAL A 257 1.00 -12.81 -0.89
N GLY A 258 0.22 -12.77 -1.96
CA GLY A 258 0.57 -13.31 -3.27
C GLY A 258 0.65 -12.22 -4.33
N PHE A 259 1.54 -12.42 -5.31
CA PHE A 259 1.66 -11.57 -6.49
C PHE A 259 1.41 -12.40 -7.75
N GLY A 260 0.56 -11.90 -8.64
CA GLY A 260 0.36 -12.46 -9.97
C GLY A 260 0.27 -11.34 -11.00
N LYS A 261 0.86 -11.49 -12.19
CA LYS A 261 0.70 -10.48 -13.24
C LYS A 261 -0.78 -10.34 -13.61
N ALA A 262 -1.27 -9.12 -13.67
CA ALA A 262 -2.63 -8.84 -14.11
C ALA A 262 -2.70 -8.84 -15.65
N ASP A 263 -3.64 -9.61 -16.19
CA ASP A 263 -4.01 -9.53 -17.61
C ASP A 263 -5.02 -8.40 -17.79
N CYS A 264 -4.53 -7.17 -17.96
CA CYS A 264 -5.35 -5.99 -18.18
C CYS A 264 -6.02 -5.95 -19.58
N SER A 265 -5.78 -6.95 -20.45
CA SER A 265 -6.48 -7.08 -21.73
C SER A 265 -7.87 -7.72 -21.57
N ARG A 266 -8.10 -8.39 -20.45
CA ARG A 266 -9.38 -8.98 -20.08
C ARG A 266 -10.10 -8.03 -19.12
N SER A 267 -11.07 -7.28 -19.64
CA SER A 267 -12.00 -6.53 -18.81
C SER A 267 -12.75 -7.50 -17.90
N VAL A 268 -12.46 -7.45 -16.60
CA VAL A 268 -13.30 -8.11 -15.60
C VAL A 268 -14.50 -7.19 -15.37
N LEU A 269 -15.51 -7.35 -16.22
CA LEU A 269 -16.86 -6.81 -16.03
C LEU A 269 -17.58 -7.61 -14.93
#